data_AF-A0A3D0CSH2-F1
#
_entry.id   AF-A0A3D0CSH2-F1
#
_cell.length_a   1.000
_cell.length_b   1.000
_cell.length_c   1.000
_cell.angle_alpha   90.00
_cell.angle_beta   90.00
_cell.angle_gamma   90.00
#
_symmetry.space_group_name_H-M   'P 1'
#
loop_
_entity.id
_entity.type
_entity.pdbx_description
1 polymer ?
#
loop_
_entity_poly.entity_id
_entity_poly.type
_entity_poly.pdbx_seq_one_letter_code
_entity_poly.pdbx_strand_id
1 'polypeptide(L)'
;MDRESESQPLLQRNRELSILNAIAEGLNRALDLDEALENTLELVAELLGLRTAWLWLLDEAGDTFYLAAARHLPPALANHPERMGGSCLCLDTFQEGDLTGAANVNVLTCSRLKNLIGGTEGLRYHASVPIYTHTKPLGVLNVASANWRSLEPDELHLLYTIGYQLGLAIERARLHAESTRLAASEERNRLAREIHDTLAQGLTAIALQLEAALAL
;
A
#
# COMPACT_ATOMS: atom_id res chain seq x y z
N MET A 1 11.95 46.48 -2.84
CA MET A 1 10.83 45.96 -2.02
C MET A 1 10.55 44.55 -2.54
N ASP A 2 11.55 43.65 -2.42
CA ASP A 2 11.58 42.39 -3.19
C ASP A 2 12.10 41.16 -2.42
N ARG A 3 12.47 41.29 -1.13
CA ARG A 3 13.04 40.16 -0.36
C ARG A 3 12.00 39.20 0.23
N GLU A 4 10.75 39.62 0.37
CA GLU A 4 9.67 38.77 0.90
C GLU A 4 9.08 37.80 -0.15
N SER A 5 9.13 38.17 -1.44
CA SER A 5 8.59 37.36 -2.54
C SER A 5 9.46 36.14 -2.88
N GLU A 6 10.80 36.27 -2.78
CA GLU A 6 11.73 35.15 -3.03
C GLU A 6 11.74 34.10 -1.90
N SER A 7 11.34 34.47 -0.68
CA SER A 7 11.38 33.55 0.47
C SER A 7 10.18 32.59 0.53
N GLN A 8 9.02 32.96 -0.04
CA GLN A 8 7.82 32.10 0.02
C GLN A 8 7.94 30.81 -0.80
N PRO A 9 8.42 30.82 -2.06
CA PRO A 9 8.63 29.59 -2.83
C PRO A 9 9.63 28.64 -2.17
N LEU A 10 10.69 29.20 -1.55
CA LEU A 10 11.70 28.42 -0.84
C LEU A 10 11.14 27.75 0.42
N LEU A 11 10.32 28.46 1.20
CA LEU A 11 9.65 27.89 2.37
C LEU A 11 8.65 26.79 1.99
N GLN A 12 7.90 26.99 0.91
CA GLN A 12 6.97 25.98 0.40
C GLN A 12 7.72 24.73 -0.07
N ARG A 13 8.80 24.89 -0.84
CA ARG A 13 9.62 23.77 -1.30
C ARG A 13 10.30 23.03 -0.14
N ASN A 14 10.73 23.75 0.88
CA ASN A 14 11.30 23.16 2.09
C ASN A 14 10.26 22.32 2.86
N ARG A 15 9.00 22.78 2.91
CA ARG A 15 7.89 22.04 3.52
C ARG A 15 7.55 20.77 2.75
N GLU A 16 7.47 20.84 1.42
CA GLU A 16 7.25 19.67 0.54
C GLU A 16 8.34 18.61 0.75
N LEU A 17 9.61 19.01 0.74
CA LEU A 17 10.74 18.13 0.96
C LEU A 17 10.75 17.52 2.36
N SER A 18 10.44 18.29 3.39
CA SER A 18 10.38 17.80 4.77
C SER A 18 9.32 16.72 4.93
N ILE A 19 8.19 16.87 4.24
CA ILE A 19 7.08 15.90 4.30
C ILE A 19 7.39 14.66 3.47
N LEU A 20 7.96 14.82 2.27
CA LEU A 20 8.49 13.68 1.50
C LEU A 20 9.48 12.87 2.32
N ASN A 21 10.40 13.54 3.03
CA ASN A 21 11.34 12.89 3.92
C ASN A 21 10.64 12.19 5.09
N ALA A 22 9.67 12.83 5.74
CA ALA A 22 8.93 12.22 6.85
C ALA A 22 8.15 10.98 6.41
N ILE A 23 7.49 11.03 5.25
CA ILE A 23 6.79 9.88 4.66
C ILE A 23 7.80 8.78 4.32
N ALA A 24 8.89 9.11 3.63
CA ALA A 24 9.92 8.13 3.28
C ALA A 24 10.53 7.49 4.53
N GLU A 25 10.83 8.26 5.58
CA GLU A 25 11.39 7.76 6.83
C GLU A 25 10.39 6.86 7.59
N GLY A 26 9.13 7.29 7.68
CA GLY A 26 8.05 6.51 8.30
C GLY A 26 7.82 5.18 7.59
N LEU A 27 7.68 5.24 6.26
CA LEU A 27 7.57 4.05 5.43
C LEU A 27 8.79 3.15 5.57
N ASN A 28 10.02 3.69 5.64
CA ASN A 28 11.25 2.89 5.70
C ASN A 28 11.49 2.21 7.05
N ARG A 29 10.98 2.75 8.15
CA ARG A 29 11.17 2.19 9.49
C ARG A 29 10.07 1.24 9.93
N ALA A 30 8.92 1.24 9.24
CA ALA A 30 7.79 0.45 9.67
C ALA A 30 8.05 -1.06 9.56
N LEU A 31 7.79 -1.77 10.66
CA LEU A 31 7.76 -3.23 10.71
C LEU A 31 6.38 -3.77 10.30
N ASP A 32 5.35 -2.96 10.50
CA ASP A 32 3.97 -3.22 10.10
C ASP A 32 3.61 -2.32 8.92
N LEU A 33 3.30 -2.94 7.78
CA LEU A 33 2.95 -2.22 6.57
C LEU A 33 1.62 -1.47 6.74
N ASP A 34 0.63 -2.07 7.41
CA ASP A 34 -0.71 -1.50 7.50
C ASP A 34 -0.68 -0.19 8.30
N GLU A 35 0.05 -0.18 9.42
CA GLU A 35 0.30 1.02 10.21
C GLU A 35 1.04 2.10 9.40
N ALA A 36 2.03 1.70 8.60
CA ALA A 36 2.81 2.62 7.76
C ALA A 36 1.94 3.31 6.70
N LEU A 37 1.05 2.53 6.07
CA LEU A 37 0.12 3.01 5.06
C LEU A 37 -0.87 4.00 5.69
N GLU A 38 -1.49 3.65 6.82
CA GLU A 38 -2.41 4.54 7.52
C GLU A 38 -1.77 5.87 7.93
N ASN A 39 -0.57 5.82 8.52
CA ASN A 39 0.17 7.01 8.91
C ASN A 39 0.54 7.88 7.70
N THR A 40 0.91 7.26 6.58
CA THR A 40 1.18 7.98 5.34
C THR A 40 -0.07 8.67 4.80
N LEU A 41 -1.22 7.99 4.81
CA LEU A 41 -2.49 8.59 4.39
C LEU A 41 -2.87 9.81 5.24
N GLU A 42 -2.62 9.75 6.55
CA GLU A 42 -2.84 10.90 7.44
C GLU A 42 -1.94 12.09 7.06
N LEU A 43 -0.64 11.86 6.88
CA LEU A 43 0.31 12.91 6.49
C LEU A 43 -0.03 13.53 5.12
N VAL A 44 -0.44 12.71 4.15
CA VAL A 44 -0.87 13.17 2.82
C VAL A 44 -2.12 14.04 2.91
N ALA A 45 -3.09 13.61 3.72
CA ALA A 45 -4.34 14.35 3.95
C ALA A 45 -4.05 15.73 4.58
N GLU A 46 -3.26 15.77 5.66
CA GLU A 46 -2.88 17.02 6.33
C GLU A 46 -2.12 17.99 5.42
N LEU A 47 -1.15 17.49 4.65
CA LEU A 47 -0.28 18.28 3.76
C LEU A 47 -1.08 19.10 2.75
N LEU A 48 -2.02 18.44 2.07
CA LEU A 48 -2.73 19.02 0.93
C LEU A 48 -4.05 19.69 1.35
N GLY A 49 -4.33 19.75 2.66
CA GLY A 49 -5.63 20.18 3.19
C GLY A 49 -6.78 19.31 2.65
N LEU A 50 -6.48 18.03 2.38
CA LEU A 50 -7.44 17.06 1.90
C LEU A 50 -8.01 16.35 3.13
N ARG A 51 -9.32 16.15 3.16
CA ARG A 51 -9.97 15.59 4.34
C ARG A 51 -9.90 14.08 4.35
N THR A 52 -9.90 13.45 3.17
CA THR A 52 -10.13 12.01 3.02
C THR A 52 -9.07 11.40 2.12
N ALA A 53 -8.57 10.23 2.47
CA ALA A 53 -7.68 9.45 1.62
C ALA A 53 -7.98 7.95 1.73
N TRP A 54 -7.78 7.20 0.65
CA TRP A 54 -7.86 5.75 0.67
C TRP A 54 -6.97 5.11 -0.39
N LEU A 55 -6.56 3.89 -0.10
CA LEU A 55 -5.56 3.15 -0.86
C LEU A 55 -6.12 1.78 -1.23
N TRP A 56 -6.22 1.52 -2.53
CA TRP A 56 -6.46 0.18 -3.05
C TRP A 56 -5.15 -0.46 -3.48
N LEU A 57 -4.95 -1.72 -3.13
CA LEU A 57 -3.84 -2.55 -3.61
C LEU A 57 -4.38 -3.77 -4.35
N LEU A 58 -3.64 -4.21 -5.35
CA LEU A 58 -3.81 -5.53 -5.96
C LEU A 58 -3.33 -6.59 -4.98
N ASP A 59 -4.04 -7.72 -4.94
CA ASP A 59 -3.57 -8.94 -4.29
C ASP A 59 -2.28 -9.48 -4.94
N GLU A 60 -1.72 -10.55 -4.38
CA GLU A 60 -0.49 -11.16 -4.92
C GLU A 60 -0.68 -11.73 -6.32
N ALA A 61 -1.89 -12.19 -6.66
CA ALA A 61 -2.24 -12.69 -7.98
C ALA A 61 -2.28 -11.58 -9.03
N GLY A 62 -2.60 -10.35 -8.62
CA GLY A 62 -2.72 -9.19 -9.50
C GLY A 62 -4.13 -9.02 -10.09
N ASP A 63 -5.11 -9.75 -9.59
CA ASP A 63 -6.43 -9.87 -10.20
C ASP A 63 -7.50 -9.06 -9.47
N THR A 64 -7.35 -8.91 -8.14
CA THR A 64 -8.38 -8.31 -7.30
C THR A 64 -7.84 -7.13 -6.50
N PHE A 65 -8.54 -6.00 -6.54
CA PHE A 65 -8.29 -4.89 -5.64
C PHE A 65 -8.94 -5.12 -4.27
N TYR A 66 -8.20 -4.82 -3.21
CA TYR A 66 -8.72 -4.69 -1.86
C TYR A 66 -8.36 -3.32 -1.28
N LEU A 67 -9.19 -2.85 -0.34
CA LEU A 67 -8.94 -1.61 0.39
C LEU A 67 -7.86 -1.87 1.44
N ALA A 68 -6.64 -1.43 1.17
CA ALA A 68 -5.49 -1.68 2.04
C ALA A 68 -5.42 -0.69 3.21
N ALA A 69 -5.79 0.57 2.98
CA ALA A 69 -5.85 1.58 4.03
C ALA A 69 -6.86 2.67 3.66
N ALA A 70 -7.46 3.30 4.67
CA ALA A 70 -8.34 4.44 4.48
C ALA A 70 -8.33 5.36 5.70
N ARG A 71 -8.42 6.67 5.46
CA ARG A 71 -8.48 7.70 6.50
C ARG A 71 -9.60 8.68 6.20
N HIS A 72 -10.38 8.97 7.24
CA HIS A 72 -11.47 9.96 7.22
C HIS A 72 -12.44 9.75 6.05
N LEU A 73 -12.80 8.48 5.78
CA LEU A 73 -13.85 8.18 4.81
C LEU A 73 -15.15 8.84 5.28
N PRO A 74 -15.86 9.56 4.40
CA PRO A 74 -17.14 10.12 4.77
C PRO A 74 -18.15 8.99 5.07
N PRO A 75 -19.17 9.21 5.91
CA PRO A 75 -20.14 8.17 6.30
C PRO A 75 -20.76 7.41 5.14
N ALA A 76 -20.97 8.06 3.98
CA ALA A 76 -21.51 7.44 2.78
C ALA A 76 -20.61 6.36 2.16
N LEU A 77 -19.32 6.31 2.52
CA LEU A 77 -18.36 5.28 2.14
C LEU A 77 -17.99 4.41 3.35
N ALA A 78 -17.74 5.01 4.52
CA ALA A 78 -17.33 4.29 5.73
C ALA A 78 -18.40 3.29 6.21
N ASN A 79 -19.68 3.67 6.18
CA ASN A 79 -20.79 2.81 6.62
C ASN A 79 -21.30 1.88 5.51
N HIS A 80 -20.69 1.92 4.33
CA HIS A 80 -21.12 1.22 3.12
C HIS A 80 -19.92 0.55 2.42
N PRO A 81 -19.27 -0.44 3.07
CA PRO A 81 -18.06 -1.08 2.55
C PRO A 81 -18.28 -1.77 1.20
N GLU A 82 -19.51 -2.18 0.88
CA GLU A 82 -19.89 -2.73 -0.44
C GLU A 82 -19.61 -1.74 -1.57
N ARG A 83 -19.61 -0.44 -1.29
CA ARG A 83 -19.26 0.59 -2.27
C ARG A 83 -17.76 0.67 -2.50
N MET A 84 -16.93 0.26 -1.55
CA MET A 84 -15.46 0.31 -1.69
C MET A 84 -14.89 -0.90 -2.45
N GLY A 85 -15.73 -1.88 -2.82
CA GLY A 85 -15.37 -3.04 -3.64
C GLY A 85 -15.83 -2.95 -5.10
N GLY A 86 -15.34 -3.87 -5.94
CA GLY A 86 -15.69 -3.96 -7.36
C GLY A 86 -15.04 -2.90 -8.25
N SER A 87 -15.50 -2.79 -9.50
CA SER A 87 -14.92 -1.88 -10.49
C SER A 87 -15.16 -0.40 -10.18
N CYS A 88 -14.20 0.43 -10.55
CA CYS A 88 -14.25 1.87 -10.42
C CYS A 88 -13.46 2.48 -11.57
N LEU A 89 -13.91 3.62 -12.11
CA LEU A 89 -13.21 4.29 -13.21
C LEU A 89 -11.70 4.42 -12.95
N CYS A 90 -11.27 4.83 -11.76
CA CYS A 90 -9.83 4.95 -11.46
C CYS A 90 -9.10 3.61 -11.43
N LEU A 91 -9.76 2.52 -11.01
CA LEU A 91 -9.19 1.17 -10.98
C LEU A 91 -9.11 0.60 -12.39
N ASP A 92 -10.16 0.79 -13.18
CA ASP A 92 -10.26 0.33 -14.57
C ASP A 92 -9.19 1.05 -15.42
N THR A 93 -9.12 2.39 -15.34
CA THR A 93 -8.08 3.19 -16.03
C THR A 93 -6.66 2.83 -15.57
N PHE A 94 -6.47 2.44 -14.31
CA PHE A 94 -5.18 1.97 -13.83
C PHE A 94 -4.82 0.58 -14.39
N GLN A 95 -5.77 -0.36 -14.43
CA GLN A 95 -5.56 -1.69 -15.00
C GLN A 95 -5.31 -1.66 -16.51
N GLU A 96 -5.94 -0.72 -17.22
CA GLU A 96 -5.72 -0.48 -18.65
C GLU A 96 -4.35 0.15 -18.94
N GLY A 97 -3.67 0.71 -17.92
CA GLY A 97 -2.36 1.36 -18.06
C GLY A 97 -2.43 2.84 -18.44
N ASP A 98 -3.63 3.42 -18.47
CA ASP A 98 -3.86 4.80 -18.87
C ASP A 98 -3.66 5.80 -17.71
N LEU A 99 -3.64 5.32 -16.46
CA LEU A 99 -3.28 6.14 -15.29
C LEU A 99 -1.75 6.20 -15.12
N THR A 100 -1.10 7.02 -15.94
CA THR A 100 0.37 7.15 -16.01
C THR A 100 1.00 8.08 -14.95
N GLY A 101 0.17 8.82 -14.22
CA GLY A 101 0.60 9.76 -13.18
C GLY A 101 -0.56 10.18 -12.29
N ALA A 102 -0.26 11.00 -11.27
CA ALA A 102 -1.32 11.59 -10.45
C ALA A 102 -2.24 12.45 -11.31
N ALA A 103 -3.52 12.14 -11.26
CA ALA A 103 -4.53 12.79 -12.08
C ALA A 103 -5.69 13.27 -11.22
N ASN A 104 -6.12 14.49 -11.54
CA ASN A 104 -7.33 15.10 -11.06
C ASN A 104 -8.56 14.37 -11.63
N VAL A 105 -9.49 13.93 -10.78
CA VAL A 105 -10.69 13.19 -11.20
C VAL A 105 -11.95 13.89 -10.72
N ASN A 106 -12.84 14.19 -11.67
CA ASN A 106 -14.12 14.82 -11.38
C ASN A 106 -15.01 13.89 -10.52
N VAL A 107 -15.61 14.41 -9.46
CA VAL A 107 -16.53 13.65 -8.59
C VAL A 107 -17.73 13.07 -9.36
N LEU A 108 -18.17 13.76 -10.42
CA LEU A 108 -19.27 13.33 -11.28
C LEU A 108 -18.91 12.11 -12.13
N THR A 109 -17.62 11.88 -12.39
CA THR A 109 -17.14 10.69 -13.11
C THR A 109 -16.77 9.56 -12.15
N CYS A 110 -16.49 9.88 -10.88
CA CYS A 110 -16.21 8.88 -9.85
C CYS A 110 -17.42 7.97 -9.63
N SER A 111 -17.31 6.69 -9.94
CA SER A 111 -18.39 5.72 -9.70
C SER A 111 -18.79 5.63 -8.22
N ARG A 112 -17.87 5.99 -7.30
CA ARG A 112 -18.10 5.99 -5.86
C ARG A 112 -18.82 7.22 -5.34
N LEU A 113 -18.71 8.36 -6.03
CA LEU A 113 -19.24 9.63 -5.53
C LEU A 113 -20.41 10.17 -6.38
N LYS A 114 -20.50 9.82 -7.67
CA LYS A 114 -21.44 10.42 -8.64
C LYS A 114 -22.92 10.36 -8.28
N ASN A 115 -23.34 9.39 -7.46
CA ASN A 115 -24.74 9.18 -7.06
C ASN A 115 -24.99 9.37 -5.56
N LEU A 116 -24.04 9.94 -4.81
CA LEU A 116 -24.19 10.17 -3.39
C LEU A 116 -24.92 11.49 -3.11
N ILE A 117 -26.14 11.39 -2.58
CA ILE A 117 -27.01 12.54 -2.29
C ILE A 117 -26.76 13.10 -0.87
N GLY A 118 -26.19 12.30 0.04
CA GLY A 118 -25.92 12.70 1.42
C GLY A 118 -24.82 11.84 2.07
N GLY A 119 -24.30 12.31 3.20
CA GLY A 119 -23.24 11.62 3.95
C GLY A 119 -21.86 11.66 3.31
N THR A 120 -21.65 12.49 2.26
CA THR A 120 -20.34 12.69 1.60
C THR A 120 -19.43 13.67 2.33
N GLU A 121 -19.91 14.30 3.41
CA GLU A 121 -19.24 15.42 4.10
C GLU A 121 -18.82 16.55 3.15
N GLY A 122 -19.56 16.70 2.04
CA GLY A 122 -19.27 17.70 1.04
C GLY A 122 -18.12 17.34 0.10
N LEU A 123 -17.64 16.09 0.06
CA LEU A 123 -16.67 15.65 -0.96
C LEU A 123 -17.16 15.99 -2.36
N ARG A 124 -16.27 16.65 -3.10
CA ARG A 124 -16.58 17.33 -4.35
C ARG A 124 -15.51 17.14 -5.40
N TYR A 125 -14.32 16.72 -4.99
CA TYR A 125 -13.20 16.49 -5.88
C TYR A 125 -12.28 15.42 -5.31
N HIS A 126 -11.64 14.65 -6.18
CA HIS A 126 -10.59 13.71 -5.77
C HIS A 126 -9.49 13.64 -6.83
N ALA A 127 -8.30 13.23 -6.42
CA ALA A 127 -7.21 12.87 -7.32
C ALA A 127 -6.87 11.40 -7.13
N SER A 128 -6.59 10.72 -8.24
CA SER A 128 -6.15 9.33 -8.27
C SER A 128 -4.67 9.31 -8.63
N VAL A 129 -3.91 8.56 -7.85
CA VAL A 129 -2.46 8.45 -7.95
C VAL A 129 -2.14 6.97 -8.14
N PRO A 130 -1.53 6.60 -9.27
CA PRO A 130 -1.16 5.22 -9.49
C PRO A 130 0.03 4.87 -8.60
N ILE A 131 0.07 3.62 -8.14
CA ILE A 131 1.17 3.06 -7.36
C ILE A 131 1.78 1.93 -8.17
N TYR A 132 3.04 2.14 -8.51
CA TYR A 132 3.87 1.21 -9.26
C TYR A 132 5.18 0.96 -8.51
N THR A 133 5.78 -0.21 -8.74
CA THR A 133 7.22 -0.41 -8.49
C THR A 133 7.94 -0.72 -9.78
N HIS A 134 8.80 0.20 -10.21
CA HIS A 134 9.51 0.17 -11.50
C HIS A 134 8.61 -0.08 -12.71
N THR A 135 8.15 -1.32 -12.92
CA THR A 135 7.23 -1.75 -13.99
C THR A 135 5.99 -2.49 -13.49
N LYS A 136 5.89 -2.83 -12.19
CA LYS A 136 4.80 -3.64 -11.63
C LYS A 136 3.66 -2.75 -11.11
N PRO A 137 2.41 -2.95 -11.57
CA PRO A 137 1.25 -2.28 -10.99
C PRO A 137 0.99 -2.83 -9.58
N LEU A 138 0.82 -1.93 -8.61
CA LEU A 138 0.52 -2.31 -7.23
C LEU A 138 -0.84 -1.82 -6.75
N GLY A 139 -1.29 -0.63 -7.18
CA GLY A 139 -2.52 -0.08 -6.64
C GLY A 139 -2.82 1.36 -7.04
N VAL A 140 -3.84 1.93 -6.40
CA VAL A 140 -4.27 3.32 -6.61
C VAL A 140 -4.51 3.99 -5.25
N LEU A 141 -3.80 5.08 -5.01
CA LEU A 141 -4.08 6.02 -3.93
C LEU A 141 -5.09 7.05 -4.42
N ASN A 142 -6.12 7.31 -3.62
CA ASN A 142 -7.06 8.39 -3.86
C ASN A 142 -7.06 9.34 -2.68
N VAL A 143 -7.13 10.62 -3.00
CA VAL A 143 -7.24 11.70 -2.03
C VAL A 143 -8.39 12.61 -2.44
N ALA A 144 -9.22 13.01 -1.48
CA ALA A 144 -10.45 13.73 -1.76
C ALA A 144 -10.66 14.92 -0.80
N SER A 145 -11.30 15.96 -1.32
CA SER A 145 -11.63 17.15 -0.55
C SER A 145 -13.04 17.66 -0.85
N ALA A 146 -13.57 18.41 0.12
CA ALA A 146 -14.81 19.13 0.00
C ALA A 146 -14.66 20.46 -0.76
N ASN A 147 -13.43 20.94 -0.96
CA ASN A 147 -13.17 22.17 -1.70
C ASN A 147 -13.23 21.89 -3.21
N TRP A 148 -13.93 22.75 -3.96
CA TRP A 148 -14.03 22.65 -5.42
C TRP A 148 -12.75 23.20 -6.08
N ARG A 149 -11.61 22.55 -5.83
CA ARG A 149 -10.32 22.93 -6.39
C ARG A 149 -9.62 21.69 -6.97
N SER A 150 -9.24 21.80 -8.24
CA SER A 150 -8.31 20.86 -8.87
C SER A 150 -6.93 21.02 -8.24
N LEU A 151 -6.21 19.92 -7.99
CA LEU A 151 -4.82 20.02 -7.55
C LEU A 151 -3.96 20.65 -8.64
N GLU A 152 -3.05 21.53 -8.25
CA GLU A 152 -2.09 22.14 -9.16
C GLU A 152 -1.06 21.11 -9.64
N PRO A 153 -0.37 21.35 -10.77
CA PRO A 153 0.63 20.42 -11.30
C PRO A 153 1.70 20.01 -10.28
N ASP A 154 2.16 20.93 -9.44
CA ASP A 154 3.16 20.65 -8.40
C ASP A 154 2.61 19.73 -7.29
N GLU A 155 1.34 19.90 -6.93
CA GLU A 155 0.67 19.04 -5.94
C GLU A 155 0.45 17.62 -6.49
N LEU A 156 0.09 17.50 -7.77
CA LEU A 156 0.01 16.21 -8.47
C LEU A 156 1.38 15.55 -8.55
N HIS A 157 2.43 16.30 -8.88
CA HIS A 157 3.80 15.77 -8.94
C HIS A 157 4.28 15.27 -7.57
N LEU A 158 3.98 16.02 -6.51
CA LEU A 158 4.26 15.62 -5.13
C LEU A 158 3.51 14.34 -4.76
N LEU A 159 2.21 14.26 -5.05
CA LEU A 159 1.41 13.05 -4.84
C LEU A 159 1.96 11.85 -5.61
N TYR A 160 2.37 12.04 -6.87
CA TYR A 160 2.96 10.97 -7.67
C TYR A 160 4.28 10.48 -7.07
N THR A 161 5.10 11.38 -6.54
CA THR A 161 6.34 11.04 -5.82
C THR A 161 6.05 10.24 -4.55
N ILE A 162 5.00 10.61 -3.82
CA ILE A 162 4.52 9.86 -2.63
C ILE A 162 4.01 8.47 -3.05
N GLY A 163 3.25 8.37 -4.14
CA GLY A 163 2.81 7.10 -4.72
C GLY A 163 3.97 6.17 -5.07
N TYR A 164 5.08 6.72 -5.59
CA TYR A 164 6.30 5.95 -5.83
C TYR A 164 6.94 5.43 -4.53
N GLN A 165 7.05 6.28 -3.48
CA GLN A 165 7.59 5.85 -2.18
C GLN A 165 6.72 4.77 -1.52
N LEU A 166 5.40 4.90 -1.60
CA LEU A 166 4.44 3.89 -1.16
C LEU A 166 4.70 2.56 -1.89
N GLY A 167 4.87 2.61 -3.21
CA GLY A 167 5.16 1.43 -4.01
C GLY A 167 6.40 0.68 -3.52
N LEU A 168 7.52 1.39 -3.34
CA LEU A 168 8.77 0.79 -2.84
C LEU A 168 8.59 0.13 -1.45
N ALA A 169 7.86 0.80 -0.55
CA ALA A 169 7.62 0.28 0.80
C ALA A 169 6.76 -0.99 0.77
N ILE A 170 5.70 -1.01 -0.04
CA ILE A 170 4.81 -2.17 -0.22
C ILE A 170 5.59 -3.35 -0.79
N GLU A 171 6.39 -3.14 -1.84
CA GLU A 171 7.19 -4.21 -2.43
C GLU A 171 8.24 -4.75 -1.47
N ARG A 172 8.92 -3.87 -0.72
CA ARG A 172 9.85 -4.30 0.33
C ARG A 172 9.15 -5.18 1.37
N ALA A 173 7.97 -4.78 1.84
CA ALA A 173 7.20 -5.56 2.81
C ALA A 173 6.79 -6.93 2.25
N ARG A 174 6.33 -7.00 0.99
CA ARG A 174 6.01 -8.27 0.31
C ARG A 174 7.23 -9.19 0.18
N LEU A 175 8.39 -8.64 -0.23
CA LEU A 175 9.64 -9.40 -0.34
C LEU A 175 10.11 -9.91 1.02
N HIS A 176 9.97 -9.11 2.08
CA HIS A 176 10.32 -9.52 3.44
C HIS A 176 9.42 -10.65 3.95
N ALA A 177 8.11 -10.56 3.72
CA ALA A 177 7.15 -11.60 4.07
C ALA A 177 7.46 -12.92 3.33
N GLU A 178 7.76 -12.84 2.04
CA GLU A 178 8.10 -14.03 1.25
C GLU A 178 9.42 -14.67 1.70
N SER A 179 10.45 -13.86 1.94
CA SER A 179 11.73 -14.35 2.48
C SER A 179 11.55 -15.06 3.83
N THR A 180 10.73 -14.50 4.71
CA THR A 180 10.43 -15.11 6.01
C THR A 180 9.68 -16.44 5.87
N ARG A 181 8.73 -16.51 4.92
CA ARG A 181 7.98 -17.74 4.62
C ARG A 181 8.89 -18.85 4.08
N LEU A 182 9.79 -18.50 3.15
CA LEU A 182 10.76 -19.44 2.58
C LEU A 182 11.73 -19.97 3.66
N ALA A 183 12.31 -19.09 4.47
CA ALA A 183 13.21 -19.47 5.56
C ALA A 183 12.52 -20.42 6.56
N ALA A 184 11.27 -20.15 6.93
CA ALA A 184 10.51 -21.03 7.82
C ALA A 184 10.25 -22.42 7.18
N SER A 185 10.01 -22.47 5.86
CA SER A 185 9.82 -23.74 5.13
C SER A 185 11.11 -24.55 5.03
N GLU A 186 12.23 -23.89 4.73
CA GLU A 186 13.55 -24.52 4.68
C GLU A 186 13.94 -25.12 6.03
N GLU A 187 13.70 -24.40 7.12
CA GLU A 187 13.99 -24.89 8.47
C GLU A 187 13.14 -26.12 8.82
N ARG A 188 11.84 -26.10 8.50
CA ARG A 188 10.97 -27.28 8.68
C ARG A 188 11.48 -28.49 7.89
N ASN A 189 11.90 -28.29 6.65
CA ASN A 189 12.44 -29.37 5.81
C ASN A 189 13.79 -29.89 6.34
N ARG A 190 14.63 -29.00 6.89
CA ARG A 190 15.88 -29.39 7.55
C ARG A 190 15.62 -30.27 8.77
N LEU A 191 14.71 -29.84 9.65
CA LEU A 191 14.31 -30.61 10.83
C LEU A 191 13.70 -31.97 10.45
N ALA A 192 12.85 -32.02 9.42
CA ALA A 192 12.27 -33.27 8.96
C ALA A 192 13.33 -34.28 8.48
N ARG A 193 14.36 -33.82 7.77
CA ARG A 193 15.49 -34.66 7.35
C ARG A 193 16.32 -35.15 8.54
N GLU A 194 16.63 -34.26 9.48
CA GLU A 194 17.42 -34.60 10.67
C GLU A 194 16.70 -35.64 11.56
N ILE A 195 15.38 -35.48 11.73
CA ILE A 195 14.53 -36.46 12.42
C ILE A 195 14.53 -37.79 11.66
N HIS A 196 14.33 -37.77 10.34
CA HIS A 196 14.31 -38.98 9.52
C HIS A 196 15.63 -39.75 9.61
N ASP A 197 16.78 -39.07 9.51
CA ASP A 197 18.10 -39.70 9.58
C ASP A 197 18.36 -40.30 10.97
N THR A 198 18.00 -39.58 12.04
CA THR A 198 18.17 -40.06 13.42
C THR A 198 17.27 -41.27 13.70
N LEU A 199 16.01 -41.24 13.25
CA LEU A 199 15.09 -42.37 13.38
C LEU A 199 15.59 -43.58 12.59
N ALA A 200 16.03 -43.39 11.34
CA ALA A 200 16.57 -44.46 10.50
C ALA A 200 17.78 -45.13 11.18
N GLN A 201 18.74 -44.33 11.68
CA GLN A 201 19.90 -44.84 12.42
C GLN A 201 19.49 -45.62 13.67
N GLY A 202 18.54 -45.09 14.46
CA GLY A 202 18.02 -45.76 15.65
C GLY A 202 17.32 -47.08 15.34
N LEU A 203 16.47 -47.11 14.31
CA LEU A 203 15.80 -48.31 13.83
C LEU A 203 16.79 -49.37 13.34
N THR A 204 17.82 -48.98 12.58
CA THR A 204 18.88 -49.88 12.13
C THR A 204 19.65 -50.46 13.33
N ALA A 205 19.97 -49.65 14.33
CA ALA A 205 20.66 -50.12 15.53
C ALA A 205 19.81 -51.14 16.32
N ILE A 206 18.51 -50.88 16.46
CA ILE A 206 17.57 -51.81 17.12
C ILE A 206 17.47 -53.13 16.36
N ALA A 207 17.36 -53.07 15.02
CA ALA A 207 17.31 -54.29 14.19
C ALA A 207 18.55 -55.17 14.37
N LEU A 208 19.75 -54.56 14.37
CA LEU A 208 21.01 -55.28 14.59
C LEU A 208 21.09 -55.92 15.99
N GLN A 209 20.61 -55.23 17.03
CA GLN A 209 20.55 -55.79 18.39
C GLN A 209 19.61 -57.00 18.48
N LEU A 210 18.46 -56.95 17.81
CA LEU A 210 17.51 -58.07 17.77
C LEU A 210 18.08 -59.29 17.04
N GLU A 211 18.77 -59.09 15.91
CA GLU A 211 19.43 -60.17 15.17
C GLU A 211 20.52 -60.85 16.00
N ALA A 212 21.34 -60.07 16.71
CA ALA A 212 22.36 -60.61 17.60
C ALA A 212 21.77 -61.42 18.76
N ALA A 213 20.63 -60.98 19.32
CA ALA A 213 19.96 -61.69 20.40
C ALA A 213 19.30 -63.00 19.95
N LEU A 214 18.84 -63.08 18.70
CA LEU A 214 18.26 -64.30 18.11
C LEU A 214 19.31 -65.34 17.67
N ALA A 215 20.56 -64.92 17.51
CA ALA A 215 21.68 -65.79 17.12
C ALA A 215 22.37 -66.50 18.31
N LEU A 216 21.91 -66.25 19.53
CA LEU A 216 22.36 -66.86 20.79
C LEU A 216 21.36 -67.93 21.27
#